data_AF-A0A1V5BYH4-F1
#
_entry.id   AF-A0A1V5BYH4-F1
#
_cell.length_a   1.000
_cell.length_b   1.000
_cell.length_c   1.000
_cell.angle_alpha   90.00
_cell.angle_beta   90.00
_cell.angle_gamma   90.00
#
_symmetry.space_group_name_H-M   'P 1'
#
loop_
_entity.id
_entity.type
_entity.pdbx_description
1 polymer ?
#
loop_
_entity_poly.entity_id
_entity_poly.type
_entity_poly.pdbx_seq_one_letter_code
_entity_poly.pdbx_strand_id
1 'polypeptide(L)'
;MQIAEKTFLTGLGALSLGREKVKKVIDELAKKGETTRDEARELLQKLEDKGKAEKESLRAAIEQKCCSPGQLRPATRQDIERLEQKLDELIKKLS
;
A
#
# COMPACT_ATOMS: atom_id res chain seq x y z
N MET A 1 1.99 3.69 28.75
CA MET A 1 0.88 3.67 27.79
C MET A 1 1.31 3.83 26.31
N GLN A 2 2.50 4.37 26.01
CA GLN A 2 2.93 4.62 24.61
C GLN A 2 3.14 3.36 23.73
N ILE A 3 3.31 2.18 24.33
CA ILE A 3 3.53 0.94 23.58
C ILE A 3 2.25 0.45 22.91
N ALA A 4 1.09 0.58 23.58
CA ALA A 4 -0.21 0.13 23.07
C ALA A 4 -0.65 0.93 21.84
N GLU A 5 -0.54 2.26 21.87
CA GLU A 5 -0.80 3.12 20.71
C GLU A 5 0.13 2.78 19.54
N LYS A 6 1.43 2.63 19.79
CA LYS A 6 2.40 2.27 18.74
C LYS A 6 2.11 0.90 18.14
N THR A 7 1.77 -0.11 18.94
CA THR A 7 1.42 -1.45 18.44
C THR A 7 0.11 -1.41 17.65
N PHE A 8 -0.88 -0.66 18.12
CA PHE A 8 -2.13 -0.47 17.41
C PHE A 8 -1.92 0.22 16.05
N LEU A 9 -1.22 1.36 16.02
CA LEU A 9 -0.89 2.09 14.79
C LEU A 9 -0.08 1.24 13.80
N THR A 10 0.84 0.41 14.31
CA THR A 10 1.63 -0.52 13.48
C THR A 10 0.75 -1.63 12.91
N GLY A 11 -0.19 -2.15 13.71
CA GLY A 11 -1.21 -3.11 13.26
C GLY A 11 -2.16 -2.52 12.22
N LEU A 12 -2.55 -1.24 12.34
CA LEU A 12 -3.37 -0.55 11.35
C LEU A 12 -2.68 -0.44 9.98
N GLY A 13 -1.37 -0.18 9.98
CA GLY A 13 -0.55 -0.14 8.76
C GLY A 13 -0.43 -1.51 8.09
N ALA A 14 -0.19 -2.56 8.88
CA ALA A 14 -0.14 -3.94 8.39
C ALA A 14 -1.51 -4.45 7.86
N LEU A 15 -2.62 -3.93 8.38
CA LEU A 15 -3.97 -4.33 8.00
C LEU A 15 -4.62 -3.46 6.90
N SER A 16 -3.91 -2.45 6.35
CA SER A 16 -4.43 -1.56 5.29
C SER A 16 -5.85 -1.02 5.59
N LEU A 17 -6.07 -0.52 6.80
CA LEU A 17 -7.39 -0.01 7.18
C LEU A 17 -7.62 1.37 6.55
N GLY A 18 -8.76 1.54 5.87
CA GLY A 18 -9.12 2.79 5.19
C GLY A 18 -9.37 3.95 6.17
N ARG A 19 -9.20 5.18 5.68
CA ARG A 19 -9.33 6.44 6.46
C ARG A 19 -10.63 6.51 7.27
N GLU A 20 -11.74 6.03 6.72
CA GLU A 20 -13.03 6.03 7.39
C GLU A 20 -13.10 5.05 8.57
N LYS A 21 -12.50 3.86 8.45
CA LYS A 21 -12.43 2.89 9.56
C LYS A 21 -11.52 3.40 10.67
N VAL A 22 -10.37 3.98 10.33
CA VAL A 22 -9.46 4.59 11.30
C VAL A 22 -10.17 5.68 12.08
N LYS A 23 -10.88 6.59 11.39
CA LYS A 23 -11.62 7.67 12.04
C LYS A 23 -12.69 7.14 12.99
N LYS A 24 -13.45 6.11 12.59
CA LYS A 24 -14.43 5.45 13.48
C LYS A 24 -13.80 4.87 14.73
N VAL A 25 -12.68 4.16 14.61
CA VAL A 25 -12.05 3.53 15.78
C VAL A 25 -11.51 4.59 16.74
N ILE A 26 -10.89 5.65 16.22
CA ILE A 26 -10.41 6.76 17.04
C ILE A 26 -11.58 7.50 17.74
N ASP A 27 -12.70 7.75 17.03
CA ASP A 27 -13.89 8.35 17.63
C ASP A 27 -14.50 7.47 18.73
N GLU A 28 -14.50 6.15 18.56
CA GLU A 28 -14.99 5.21 19.57
C GLU A 28 -14.09 5.18 20.82
N LEU A 29 -12.77 5.24 20.63
CA LEU A 29 -11.81 5.37 21.74
C LEU A 29 -11.98 6.70 22.49
N ALA A 30 -12.24 7.79 21.75
CA ALA A 30 -12.52 9.09 22.34
C ALA A 30 -13.85 9.12 23.12
N LYS A 31 -14.91 8.48 22.60
CA LYS A 31 -16.20 8.36 23.30
C LYS A 31 -16.12 7.52 24.56
N LYS A 32 -15.30 6.47 24.57
CA LYS A 32 -15.08 5.61 25.75
C LYS A 32 -14.24 6.28 26.83
N GLY A 33 -13.71 7.47 26.57
CA GLY A 33 -12.83 8.19 27.49
C GLY A 33 -11.42 7.60 27.56
N GLU A 34 -11.07 6.67 26.66
CA GLU A 34 -9.73 6.05 26.59
C GLU A 34 -8.72 6.94 25.87
N THR A 35 -9.17 8.04 25.26
CA THR A 35 -8.36 8.97 24.48
C THR A 35 -9.02 10.35 24.47
N THR A 36 -8.24 11.42 24.60
CA THR A 36 -8.77 12.79 24.50
C THR A 36 -9.02 13.18 23.04
N ARG A 37 -9.90 14.17 22.78
CA ARG A 37 -10.16 14.65 21.41
C ARG A 37 -8.90 15.17 20.70
N ASP A 38 -7.96 15.73 21.45
CA ASP A 38 -6.70 16.24 20.91
C ASP A 38 -5.74 15.11 20.56
N GLU A 39 -5.58 14.10 21.43
CA GLU A 39 -4.80 12.90 21.13
C GLU A 39 -5.37 12.14 19.93
N ALA A 40 -6.70 12.02 19.83
CA ALA A 40 -7.38 11.43 18.69
C ALA A 40 -7.01 12.12 17.36
N ARG A 41 -6.98 13.46 17.35
CA ARG A 41 -6.55 14.24 16.18
C ARG A 41 -5.07 14.03 15.87
N GLU A 42 -4.22 14.01 16.89
CA GLU A 42 -2.79 13.80 16.73
C GLU A 42 -2.46 12.41 16.16
N LEU A 43 -3.18 11.37 16.60
CA LEU A 43 -3.06 10.01 16.08
C LEU A 43 -3.46 9.94 14.59
N LEU A 44 -4.54 10.63 14.21
CA LEU A 44 -4.99 10.72 12.83
C LEU A 44 -3.95 11.41 11.94
N GLN A 45 -3.40 12.53 12.41
CA GLN A 45 -2.34 13.27 11.74
C GLN A 45 -1.08 12.40 11.54
N LYS A 46 -0.60 11.75 12.61
CA LYS A 46 0.56 10.85 12.56
C LYS A 46 0.37 9.69 11.59
N LEU A 47 -0.85 9.16 11.49
CA LEU A 47 -1.16 8.06 10.59
C LEU A 47 -1.17 8.53 9.13
N GLU A 48 -1.67 9.73 8.85
CA GLU A 48 -1.62 10.34 7.51
C GLU A 48 -0.18 10.64 7.08
N ASP A 49 0.63 11.20 7.97
CA ASP A 49 2.02 11.54 7.68
C ASP A 49 2.87 10.28 7.44
N LYS A 50 2.70 9.24 8.28
CA LYS A 50 3.31 7.92 8.03
C LYS A 50 2.85 7.33 6.70
N GLY A 51 1.55 7.37 6.40
CA GLY A 51 1.01 6.83 5.16
C GLY A 51 1.56 7.51 3.91
N LYS A 52 1.76 8.84 3.96
CA LYS A 52 2.42 9.59 2.88
C LYS A 52 3.87 9.17 2.71
N ALA A 53 4.65 9.12 3.80
CA ALA A 53 6.05 8.72 3.77
C ALA A 53 6.23 7.27 3.24
N GLU A 54 5.38 6.34 3.68
CA GLU A 54 5.38 4.96 3.20
C GLU A 54 5.08 4.88 1.70
N LYS A 55 4.09 5.64 1.23
CA LYS A 55 3.74 5.70 -0.20
C LYS A 55 4.86 6.27 -1.06
N GLU A 56 5.57 7.27 -0.56
CA GLU A 56 6.71 7.88 -1.23
C GLU A 56 7.91 6.94 -1.28
N SER A 57 8.21 6.26 -0.17
CA SER A 57 9.23 5.21 -0.09
C SER A 57 8.92 4.05 -1.02
N LEU A 58 7.65 3.61 -1.07
CA LEU A 58 7.20 2.55 -1.96
C LEU A 58 7.33 2.98 -3.42
N ARG A 59 6.97 4.23 -3.77
CA ARG A 59 7.19 4.79 -5.11
C ARG A 59 8.67 4.79 -5.48
N ALA A 60 9.54 5.30 -4.61
CA ALA A 60 10.97 5.32 -4.85
C ALA A 60 11.54 3.89 -5.00
N ALA A 61 11.07 2.93 -4.20
CA ALA A 61 11.49 1.53 -4.30
C ALA A 61 11.01 0.87 -5.61
N ILE A 62 9.79 1.18 -6.08
CA ILE A 62 9.27 0.73 -7.36
C ILE A 62 10.07 1.36 -8.51
N GLU A 63 10.32 2.67 -8.46
CA GLU A 63 11.13 3.37 -9.46
C GLU A 63 12.56 2.81 -9.50
N GLN A 64 13.16 2.52 -8.34
CA GLN A 64 14.50 1.90 -8.28
C GLN A 64 14.53 0.48 -8.85
N LYS A 65 13.47 -0.31 -8.65
CA LYS A 65 13.37 -1.70 -9.16
C LYS A 65 12.96 -1.77 -10.62
N CYS A 66 12.01 -0.94 -11.04
CA CYS A 66 11.51 -0.90 -12.42
C CYS A 66 12.46 -0.13 -13.32
N CYS A 67 12.99 1.02 -12.91
CA CYS A 67 13.86 1.86 -13.74
C CYS A 67 15.36 1.65 -13.46
N SER A 68 15.76 0.49 -12.94
CA SER A 68 17.17 0.11 -12.95
C SER A 68 17.58 -0.07 -14.42
N PRO A 69 18.45 0.79 -15.00
CA PRO A 69 18.71 0.82 -16.46
C PRO A 69 19.32 -0.47 -17.02
N GLY A 70 19.67 -1.45 -16.18
CA GLY A 70 20.19 -2.76 -16.59
C GLY A 70 19.18 -3.91 -16.62
N GLN A 71 17.95 -3.76 -16.10
CA GLN A 71 16.97 -4.87 -16.01
C GLN A 71 15.73 -4.72 -16.89
N LEU A 72 15.39 -3.51 -17.34
CA LEU A 72 14.40 -3.33 -18.40
C LEU A 72 15.05 -3.67 -19.74
N ARG A 73 15.07 -4.95 -20.12
CA ARG A 73 15.13 -5.27 -21.55
C ARG A 73 13.79 -4.81 -22.13
N PRO A 74 13.74 -3.79 -22.99
CA PRO A 74 12.50 -3.50 -23.72
C PRO A 74 12.10 -4.79 -24.45
N ALA A 75 10.84 -5.21 -24.31
CA ALA A 75 10.33 -6.39 -25.00
C ALA A 75 10.63 -6.21 -26.50
N THR A 76 11.43 -7.13 -27.05
CA THR A 76 11.83 -7.05 -28.45
C THR A 76 10.68 -7.48 -29.35
N ARG A 77 10.71 -7.11 -30.63
CA ARG A 77 9.67 -7.57 -31.59
C ARG A 77 9.53 -9.09 -31.61
N GLN A 78 10.63 -9.83 -31.43
CA GLN A 78 10.61 -11.30 -31.31
C GLN A 78 9.88 -11.80 -30.06
N ASP A 79 9.96 -11.08 -28.93
CA ASP A 79 9.24 -11.46 -27.72
C ASP A 79 7.72 -11.32 -27.91
N ILE A 80 7.29 -10.29 -28.66
CA ILE A 80 5.90 -10.04 -29.01
C ILE A 80 5.38 -11.12 -29.96
N GLU A 81 6.11 -11.41 -31.05
CA GLU A 81 5.75 -12.47 -32.02
C GLU A 81 5.63 -13.85 -31.35
N ARG A 82 6.53 -14.18 -30.40
CA ARG A 82 6.47 -15.44 -29.65
C ARG A 82 5.26 -15.51 -28.73
N LEU A 83 4.83 -14.38 -28.16
CA LEU A 83 3.64 -14.33 -27.31
C LEU A 83 2.37 -14.45 -28.14
N GLU A 84 2.32 -13.84 -29.32
CA GLU A 84 1.20 -13.96 -30.27
C GLU A 84 1.02 -15.42 -30.72
N GLN A 85 2.09 -16.11 -31.09
CA GLN A 85 2.02 -17.53 -31.46
C GLN A 85 1.48 -18.41 -30.32
N LYS A 86 1.94 -18.17 -29.08
CA LYS A 86 1.44 -18.91 -27.91
C LYS A 86 -0.03 -18.59 -27.61
N LEU A 87 -0.45 -17.36 -27.84
CA LEU A 87 -1.83 -16.95 -27.66
C LEU A 87 -2.73 -17.63 -28.70
N ASP A 88 -2.31 -17.68 -29.96
CA ASP A 88 -3.02 -18.38 -31.03
C ASP A 88 -3.14 -19.89 -30.76
N GLU A 89 -2.09 -20.52 -30.22
CA GLU A 89 -2.13 -21.92 -29.80
C GLU A 89 -3.10 -22.17 -28.64
N LEU A 90 -3.15 -21.26 -27.67
CA LEU A 90 -4.09 -21.37 -26.54
C LEU A 90 -5.52 -21.15 -27.01
N ILE A 91 -5.76 -20.18 -27.90
CA ILE A 91 -7.07 -19.92 -28.49
C ILE A 91 -7.54 -21.14 -29.30
N LYS A 92 -6.66 -21.77 -30.08
CA LYS A 92 -6.98 -23.02 -30.81
C LYS A 92 -7.27 -24.22 -29.91
N LYS A 93 -6.77 -24.24 -28.68
CA LYS A 93 -7.06 -25.30 -27.69
C LYS A 93 -8.35 -25.04 -26.91
N LEU A 94 -8.83 -23.79 -26.92
CA LEU A 94 -10.07 -23.35 -26.29
C LEU A 94 -11.25 -23.31 -27.29
N SER A 95 -10.98 -23.44 -28.59
CA SER A 95 -11.95 -23.75 -29.65
C SER A 95 -12.10 -25.25 -29.86
#